data_AF-A0A923PTD5-F1
#
_entry.id   AF-A0A923PTD5-F1
#
_cell.length_a   1.000
_cell.length_b   1.000
_cell.length_c   1.000
_cell.angle_alpha   90.00
_cell.angle_beta   90.00
_cell.angle_gamma   90.00
#
_symmetry.space_group_name_H-M   'P 1'
#
loop_
_entity.id
_entity.type
_entity.pdbx_description
1 polymer ?
#
loop_
_entity_poly.entity_id
_entity_poly.type
_entity_poly.pdbx_seq_one_letter_code
_entity_poly.pdbx_strand_id
1 'polypeptide(L)'
;STQPKVLDLQLELPSWAAASKGGLAITVDGKSVYAESTAAGTYQNIKVPLAGAKDQLVTITAQNEFKLPNQISKLRSYRIVKMALRDLAPNEKFDGNAVRSVPPYELFDIDQDGWTGRRARVAVAATTKAQAVEFQIEFPGWASAVTGKFLFTLNGRVVYSEELPRGLYKTVRIPLDQGRDNDLVLEASHEFNLPPPDQRVRSYRIVKYEIK
;
A
#
# COMPACT_ATOMS: atom_id res chain seq x y z
N SER A 1 21.57 -13.84 -22.46
CA SER A 1 20.45 -14.50 -21.75
C SER A 1 19.38 -13.46 -21.52
N THR A 2 18.28 -13.54 -22.25
CA THR A 2 17.13 -12.62 -22.21
C THR A 2 16.09 -13.16 -21.23
N GLN A 3 16.44 -13.13 -19.94
CA GLN A 3 15.54 -13.63 -18.90
C GLN A 3 14.21 -12.84 -18.95
N PRO A 4 13.05 -13.53 -18.98
CA PRO A 4 11.76 -12.85 -18.94
C PRO A 4 11.66 -11.91 -17.75
N LYS A 5 11.02 -10.76 -17.94
CA LYS A 5 10.85 -9.74 -16.90
C LYS A 5 9.39 -9.65 -16.50
N VAL A 6 9.16 -9.09 -15.32
CA VAL A 6 7.82 -8.74 -14.82
C VAL A 6 7.85 -7.29 -14.37
N LEU A 7 6.87 -6.51 -14.82
CA LEU A 7 6.58 -5.19 -14.27
C LEU A 7 5.54 -5.36 -13.16
N ASP A 8 5.97 -5.16 -11.92
CA ASP A 8 5.07 -5.12 -10.76
C ASP A 8 4.52 -3.69 -10.62
N LEU A 9 3.20 -3.57 -10.65
CA LEU A 9 2.46 -2.33 -10.47
C LEU A 9 1.60 -2.42 -9.21
N GLN A 10 1.67 -1.40 -8.36
CA GLN A 10 0.66 -1.16 -7.32
C GLN A 10 -0.07 0.12 -7.66
N LEU A 11 -1.36 -0.01 -7.98
CA LEU A 11 -2.22 1.09 -8.36
C LEU A 11 -3.31 1.28 -7.31
N GLU A 12 -3.69 2.51 -7.05
CA GLU A 12 -4.81 2.87 -6.18
C GLU A 12 -5.84 3.64 -6.99
N LEU A 13 -7.08 3.16 -6.99
CA LEU A 13 -8.21 3.99 -7.43
C LEU A 13 -8.55 4.97 -6.31
N PRO A 14 -8.61 6.29 -6.58
CA PRO A 14 -8.68 7.27 -5.51
C PRO A 14 -9.93 7.04 -4.66
N SER A 15 -9.76 6.96 -3.35
CA SER A 15 -10.86 6.71 -2.40
C SER A 15 -11.97 7.75 -2.43
N TRP A 16 -11.61 9.01 -2.73
CA TRP A 16 -12.53 10.14 -2.83
C TRP A 16 -13.32 10.15 -4.16
N ALA A 17 -13.01 9.25 -5.10
CA ALA A 17 -13.74 9.12 -6.35
C ALA A 17 -15.11 8.48 -6.08
N ALA A 18 -16.16 9.29 -6.07
CA ALA A 18 -17.53 8.87 -5.76
C ALA A 18 -18.14 7.83 -6.73
N ALA A 19 -17.46 7.45 -7.82
CA ALA A 19 -17.95 6.39 -8.70
C ALA A 19 -17.70 5.02 -8.07
N SER A 20 -18.77 4.24 -7.94
CA SER A 20 -18.75 2.94 -7.26
C SER A 20 -17.78 1.92 -7.87
N LYS A 21 -17.35 2.10 -9.14
CA LYS A 21 -16.33 1.30 -9.83
C LYS A 21 -15.58 2.13 -10.89
N GLY A 22 -14.27 1.90 -11.02
CA GLY A 22 -13.43 2.39 -12.12
C GLY A 22 -12.79 1.24 -12.88
N GLY A 23 -12.71 1.30 -14.20
CA GLY A 23 -12.03 0.29 -15.02
C GLY A 23 -10.57 0.64 -15.26
N LEU A 24 -9.68 -0.35 -15.15
CA LEU A 24 -8.28 -0.25 -15.55
C LEU A 24 -8.01 -1.28 -16.64
N ALA A 25 -7.36 -0.86 -17.72
CA ALA A 25 -6.86 -1.72 -18.78
C ALA A 25 -5.35 -1.54 -18.95
N ILE A 26 -4.64 -2.63 -19.21
CA ILE A 26 -3.21 -2.60 -19.52
C ILE A 26 -2.99 -3.25 -20.87
N THR A 27 -2.22 -2.58 -21.72
CA THR A 27 -1.72 -3.15 -22.98
C THR A 27 -0.19 -3.21 -22.98
N VAL A 28 0.34 -4.23 -23.66
CA VAL A 28 1.77 -4.38 -23.93
C VAL A 28 1.94 -4.45 -25.44
N ASP A 29 2.71 -3.52 -26.02
CA ASP A 29 2.85 -3.35 -27.47
C ASP A 29 1.49 -3.29 -28.19
N GLY A 30 0.50 -2.63 -27.56
CA GLY A 30 -0.88 -2.51 -28.07
C GLY A 30 -1.78 -3.72 -27.83
N LYS A 31 -1.26 -4.88 -27.40
CA LYS A 31 -2.06 -6.06 -27.04
C LYS A 31 -2.63 -5.92 -25.63
N SER A 32 -3.94 -6.07 -25.46
CA SER A 32 -4.56 -6.12 -24.13
C SER A 32 -4.08 -7.33 -23.35
N VAL A 33 -3.58 -7.09 -22.13
CA VAL A 33 -3.11 -8.12 -21.19
C VAL A 33 -3.84 -8.08 -19.86
N TYR A 34 -4.63 -7.03 -19.61
CA TYR A 34 -5.41 -6.85 -18.38
C TYR A 34 -6.61 -5.95 -18.64
N ALA A 35 -7.75 -6.30 -18.06
CA ALA A 35 -8.89 -5.39 -17.92
C ALA A 35 -9.74 -5.81 -16.71
N GLU A 36 -9.87 -4.93 -15.71
CA GLU A 36 -10.72 -5.21 -14.54
C GLU A 36 -11.43 -3.94 -14.06
N SER A 37 -12.67 -4.09 -13.61
CA SER A 37 -13.38 -3.05 -12.87
C SER A 37 -13.10 -3.20 -11.39
N THR A 38 -12.68 -2.12 -10.76
CA THR A 38 -12.20 -2.09 -9.39
C THR A 38 -12.97 -1.04 -8.59
N ALA A 39 -13.29 -1.34 -7.33
CA ALA A 39 -13.97 -0.38 -6.45
C ALA A 39 -13.03 0.77 -6.06
N ALA A 40 -13.58 1.97 -5.87
CA ALA A 40 -12.82 3.12 -5.36
C ALA A 40 -12.17 2.78 -4.00
N GLY A 41 -10.96 3.32 -3.76
CA GLY A 41 -10.23 3.11 -2.52
C GLY A 41 -9.65 1.70 -2.32
N THR A 42 -9.56 0.92 -3.40
CA THR A 42 -8.88 -0.39 -3.37
C THR A 42 -7.55 -0.34 -4.10
N TYR A 43 -6.58 -1.09 -3.58
CA TYR A 43 -5.29 -1.29 -4.19
C TYR A 43 -5.32 -2.49 -5.16
N GLN A 44 -4.67 -2.31 -6.29
CA GLN A 44 -4.49 -3.31 -7.34
C GLN A 44 -3.01 -3.61 -7.47
N ASN A 45 -2.59 -4.82 -7.10
CA ASN A 45 -1.24 -5.29 -7.38
C ASN A 45 -1.26 -6.12 -8.65
N ILE A 46 -0.74 -5.57 -9.74
CA ILE A 46 -0.79 -6.19 -11.07
C ILE A 46 0.62 -6.57 -11.48
N LYS A 47 0.79 -7.82 -11.88
CA LYS A 47 2.04 -8.32 -12.46
C LYS A 47 1.88 -8.42 -13.96
N VAL A 48 2.63 -7.61 -14.70
CA VAL A 48 2.59 -7.58 -16.17
C VAL A 48 3.80 -8.33 -16.72
N PRO A 49 3.63 -9.48 -17.39
CA PRO A 49 4.74 -10.21 -17.98
C PRO A 49 5.30 -9.45 -19.19
N LEU A 50 6.63 -9.37 -19.26
CA LEU A 50 7.37 -8.73 -20.35
C LEU A 50 8.35 -9.72 -20.98
N ALA A 51 8.39 -9.75 -22.30
CA ALA A 51 9.37 -10.48 -23.09
C ALA A 51 10.75 -9.81 -22.93
N GLY A 52 11.68 -10.48 -22.28
CA GLY A 52 12.97 -9.92 -21.87
C GLY A 52 13.99 -9.64 -22.98
N ALA A 53 13.59 -9.59 -24.25
CA ALA A 53 14.50 -9.50 -25.41
C ALA A 53 14.38 -8.22 -26.23
N LYS A 54 13.41 -7.35 -25.95
CA LYS A 54 13.19 -6.10 -26.69
C LYS A 54 12.55 -5.04 -25.81
N ASP A 55 12.65 -3.79 -26.22
CA ASP A 55 11.84 -2.71 -25.65
C ASP A 55 10.36 -3.02 -25.86
N GLN A 56 9.56 -2.77 -24.83
CA GLN A 56 8.12 -2.95 -24.87
C GLN A 56 7.42 -1.74 -24.30
N LEU A 57 6.36 -1.31 -24.98
CA LEU A 57 5.52 -0.23 -24.52
C LEU A 57 4.39 -0.79 -23.64
N VAL A 58 4.38 -0.40 -22.37
CA VAL A 58 3.27 -0.71 -21.46
C VAL A 58 2.39 0.52 -21.32
N THR A 59 1.13 0.40 -21.74
CA THR A 59 0.13 1.47 -21.62
C THR A 59 -0.88 1.11 -20.55
N ILE A 60 -1.13 2.03 -19.62
CA ILE A 60 -2.13 1.88 -18.56
C ILE A 60 -3.25 2.88 -18.81
N THR A 61 -4.42 2.38 -19.17
CA THR A 61 -5.59 3.19 -19.50
C THR A 61 -6.63 3.05 -18.40
N ALA A 62 -7.13 4.17 -17.90
CA ALA A 62 -8.29 4.19 -17.01
C ALA A 62 -9.54 4.57 -17.79
N GLN A 63 -10.67 3.94 -17.47
CA GLN A 63 -11.95 4.26 -18.09
C GLN A 63 -12.57 5.56 -17.55
N ASN A 64 -12.21 5.94 -16.32
CA ASN A 64 -12.79 7.07 -15.61
C ASN A 64 -11.70 8.00 -15.10
N GLU A 65 -12.02 9.30 -15.04
CA GLU A 65 -11.22 10.29 -14.34
C GLU A 65 -12.07 11.01 -13.29
N PHE A 66 -11.43 11.46 -12.21
CA PHE A 66 -12.09 11.99 -11.04
C PHE A 66 -11.52 13.35 -10.65
N LYS A 67 -12.35 14.27 -10.14
CA LYS A 67 -11.92 15.61 -9.71
C LYS A 67 -11.26 15.58 -8.33
N LEU A 68 -10.01 16.02 -8.23
CA LEU A 68 -9.33 16.11 -6.94
C LEU A 68 -10.15 16.91 -5.91
N PRO A 69 -10.16 16.50 -4.62
CA PRO A 69 -10.78 17.29 -3.55
C PRO A 69 -10.20 18.70 -3.57
N ASN A 70 -11.09 19.70 -3.55
CA ASN A 70 -10.74 21.13 -3.56
C ASN A 70 -9.97 21.63 -4.81
N GLN A 71 -9.84 20.82 -5.87
CA GLN A 71 -9.19 21.20 -7.13
C GLN A 71 -10.03 20.74 -8.33
N ILE A 72 -11.17 21.43 -8.54
CA ILE A 72 -12.23 21.05 -9.49
C ILE A 72 -11.73 20.95 -10.95
N SER A 73 -10.65 21.66 -11.31
CA SER A 73 -10.09 21.67 -12.67
C SER A 73 -9.09 20.55 -12.96
N LYS A 74 -8.64 19.79 -11.97
CA LYS A 74 -7.66 18.71 -12.15
C LYS A 74 -8.32 17.34 -12.02
N LEU A 75 -8.32 16.60 -13.13
CA LEU A 75 -8.78 15.22 -13.18
C LEU A 75 -7.64 14.24 -12.92
N ARG A 76 -7.93 13.16 -12.19
CA ARG A 76 -7.01 12.07 -11.87
C ARG A 76 -7.76 10.75 -11.94
N SER A 77 -7.14 9.72 -12.50
CA SER A 77 -7.81 8.43 -12.70
C SER A 77 -7.36 7.37 -11.69
N TYR A 78 -6.07 7.31 -11.41
CA TYR A 78 -5.46 6.42 -10.43
C TYR A 78 -4.17 7.05 -9.90
N ARG A 79 -3.68 6.51 -8.78
CA ARG A 79 -2.35 6.78 -8.24
C ARG A 79 -1.46 5.56 -8.47
N ILE A 80 -0.27 5.78 -9.02
CA ILE A 80 0.79 4.77 -9.02
C ILE A 80 1.49 4.84 -7.67
N VAL A 81 1.35 3.79 -6.88
CA VAL A 81 1.96 3.67 -5.55
C VAL A 81 3.33 3.03 -5.67
N LYS A 82 3.43 1.99 -6.51
CA LYS A 82 4.69 1.30 -6.82
C LYS A 82 4.74 0.93 -8.29
N MET A 83 5.93 1.04 -8.86
CA MET A 83 6.28 0.54 -10.19
C MET A 83 7.70 -0.01 -10.11
N ALA A 84 7.88 -1.31 -10.40
CA ALA A 84 9.18 -1.95 -10.33
C ALA A 84 9.32 -3.02 -11.42
N LEU A 85 10.47 -3.04 -12.09
CA LEU A 85 10.84 -4.10 -13.01
C LEU A 85 11.73 -5.12 -12.30
N ARG A 86 11.44 -6.41 -12.47
CA ARG A 86 12.26 -7.50 -11.93
C ARG A 86 12.33 -8.69 -12.87
N ASP A 87 13.27 -9.58 -12.59
CA ASP A 87 13.30 -10.90 -13.23
C ASP A 87 12.09 -11.75 -12.85
N LEU A 88 11.59 -12.49 -13.83
CA LEU A 88 10.60 -13.53 -13.60
C LEU A 88 11.20 -14.62 -12.72
N ALA A 89 10.54 -14.92 -11.61
CA ALA A 89 11.00 -15.97 -10.71
C ALA A 89 10.83 -17.36 -11.37
N PRO A 90 11.72 -18.34 -11.11
CA PRO A 90 11.66 -19.65 -11.78
C PRO A 90 10.33 -20.41 -11.62
N ASN A 91 9.57 -20.12 -10.56
CA ASN A 91 8.28 -20.72 -10.24
C ASN A 91 7.07 -19.89 -10.70
N GLU A 92 7.28 -18.67 -11.18
CA GLU A 92 6.19 -17.86 -11.75
C GLU A 92 6.01 -18.22 -13.22
N LYS A 93 4.78 -18.59 -13.58
CA LYS A 93 4.39 -18.85 -14.96
C LYS A 93 3.30 -17.88 -15.35
N PHE A 94 3.48 -17.25 -16.51
CA PHE A 94 2.51 -16.38 -17.12
C PHE A 94 2.14 -16.96 -18.48
N ASP A 95 0.86 -16.90 -18.83
CA ASP A 95 0.32 -17.24 -20.16
C ASP A 95 0.37 -16.04 -21.13
N GLY A 96 1.09 -14.98 -20.74
CA GLY A 96 1.16 -13.71 -21.46
C GLY A 96 0.08 -12.70 -21.05
N ASN A 97 -0.85 -13.07 -20.16
CA ASN A 97 -1.76 -12.12 -19.53
C ASN A 97 -1.16 -11.58 -18.23
N ALA A 98 -1.49 -10.34 -17.88
CA ALA A 98 -1.18 -9.82 -16.57
C ALA A 98 -2.12 -10.45 -15.55
N VAL A 99 -1.61 -10.67 -14.34
CA VAL A 99 -2.41 -11.24 -13.24
C VAL A 99 -2.55 -10.23 -12.13
N ARG A 100 -3.78 -10.10 -11.63
CA ARG A 100 -4.01 -9.45 -10.35
C ARG A 100 -3.48 -10.38 -9.26
N SER A 101 -2.53 -9.87 -8.49
CA SER A 101 -2.07 -10.53 -7.28
C SER A 101 -2.76 -9.90 -6.07
N VAL A 102 -3.18 -10.74 -5.14
CA VAL A 102 -3.51 -10.27 -3.80
C VAL A 102 -2.19 -9.84 -3.16
N PRO A 103 -2.10 -8.65 -2.52
CA PRO A 103 -0.90 -8.33 -1.75
C PRO A 103 -0.66 -9.47 -0.77
N PRO A 104 0.59 -9.91 -0.57
CA PRO A 104 0.88 -11.05 0.28
C PRO A 104 0.77 -10.71 1.78
N TYR A 105 0.07 -9.62 2.07
CA TYR A 105 -0.21 -9.08 3.39
C TYR A 105 -1.57 -8.38 3.37
N GLU A 106 -2.17 -8.28 4.55
CA GLU A 106 -3.43 -7.59 4.78
C GLU A 106 -3.22 -6.49 5.82
N LEU A 107 -3.89 -5.36 5.62
CA LEU A 107 -3.88 -4.21 6.50
C LEU A 107 -5.25 -4.03 7.13
N PHE A 108 -5.30 -3.80 8.43
CA PHE A 108 -6.54 -3.58 9.19
C PHE A 108 -6.43 -2.33 10.04
N ASP A 109 -7.58 -1.69 10.27
CA ASP A 109 -7.74 -0.52 11.15
C ASP A 109 -6.90 0.71 10.72
N ILE A 110 -6.56 0.75 9.42
CA ILE A 110 -5.86 1.84 8.76
C ILE A 110 -6.80 2.43 7.72
N ASP A 111 -7.13 3.71 7.87
CA ASP A 111 -7.84 4.46 6.84
C ASP A 111 -6.98 4.58 5.58
N GLN A 112 -7.62 4.76 4.44
CA GLN A 112 -6.93 4.84 3.14
C GLN A 112 -5.92 5.99 3.04
N ASP A 113 -6.10 7.07 3.79
CA ASP A 113 -5.15 8.19 3.86
C ASP A 113 -4.02 7.97 4.89
N GLY A 114 -3.97 6.78 5.49
CA GLY A 114 -2.96 6.34 6.44
C GLY A 114 -3.30 6.65 7.90
N TRP A 115 -4.40 7.35 8.17
CA TRP A 115 -4.81 7.62 9.55
C TRP A 115 -5.29 6.35 10.24
N THR A 116 -4.95 6.21 11.51
CA THR A 116 -5.23 5.01 12.30
C THR A 116 -5.90 5.39 13.62
N GLY A 117 -6.75 4.50 14.15
CA GLY A 117 -7.18 4.59 15.54
C GLY A 117 -6.03 4.22 16.49
N ARG A 118 -6.32 3.80 17.72
CA ARG A 118 -5.27 3.32 18.64
C ARG A 118 -4.48 2.12 18.16
N ARG A 119 -5.01 1.39 17.18
CA ARG A 119 -4.47 0.13 16.71
C ARG A 119 -4.45 0.11 15.19
N ALA A 120 -3.36 -0.41 14.64
CA ALA A 120 -3.26 -0.89 13.27
C ALA A 120 -2.69 -2.31 13.28
N ARG A 121 -3.11 -3.14 12.32
CA ARG A 121 -2.63 -4.52 12.19
C ARG A 121 -2.19 -4.82 10.77
N VAL A 122 -1.08 -5.53 10.65
CA VAL A 122 -0.52 -6.03 9.40
C VAL A 122 -0.31 -7.53 9.52
N ALA A 123 -1.09 -8.30 8.78
CA ALA A 123 -0.89 -9.74 8.65
C ALA A 123 -0.02 -10.01 7.41
N VAL A 124 1.08 -10.73 7.55
CA VAL A 124 1.98 -11.09 6.45
C VAL A 124 2.06 -12.61 6.36
N ALA A 125 1.71 -13.15 5.19
CA ALA A 125 1.74 -14.60 4.98
C ALA A 125 3.17 -15.13 4.90
N ALA A 126 3.42 -16.34 5.39
CA ALA A 126 4.71 -17.04 5.32
C ALA A 126 5.24 -17.15 3.88
N THR A 127 4.31 -17.28 2.93
CA THR A 127 4.59 -17.41 1.49
C THR A 127 5.26 -16.17 0.89
N THR A 128 5.18 -15.02 1.56
CA THR A 128 5.84 -13.78 1.14
C THR A 128 7.36 -13.89 1.16
N LYS A 129 7.93 -14.72 2.05
CA LYS A 129 9.37 -14.77 2.36
C LYS A 129 9.97 -13.40 2.75
N ALA A 130 9.12 -12.50 3.27
CA ALA A 130 9.55 -11.20 3.75
C ALA A 130 10.45 -11.35 4.98
N GLN A 131 11.50 -10.57 5.03
CA GLN A 131 12.45 -10.48 6.13
C GLN A 131 12.06 -9.41 7.13
N ALA A 132 11.38 -8.35 6.71
CA ALA A 132 11.00 -7.25 7.60
C ALA A 132 9.79 -6.46 7.12
N VAL A 133 9.16 -5.75 8.04
CA VAL A 133 8.24 -4.66 7.76
C VAL A 133 8.87 -3.35 8.21
N GLU A 134 8.82 -2.34 7.34
CA GLU A 134 9.27 -0.99 7.67
C GLU A 134 8.08 -0.05 7.64
N PHE A 135 7.85 0.67 8.73
CA PHE A 135 6.82 1.72 8.82
C PHE A 135 7.49 3.07 9.00
N GLN A 136 6.98 4.07 8.29
CA GLN A 136 7.17 5.46 8.65
C GLN A 136 5.88 5.98 9.29
N ILE A 137 5.95 6.29 10.59
CA ILE A 137 4.83 6.76 11.39
C ILE A 137 5.00 8.24 11.71
N GLU A 138 3.87 8.95 11.82
CA GLU A 138 3.79 10.33 12.27
C GLU A 138 2.90 10.41 13.51
N PHE A 139 3.41 11.01 14.59
CA PHE A 139 2.57 11.49 15.69
C PHE A 139 2.23 12.96 15.41
N PRO A 140 0.96 13.35 15.23
CA PRO A 140 0.66 14.64 14.60
C PRO A 140 1.02 15.83 15.46
N GLY A 141 1.55 16.87 14.83
CA GLY A 141 2.01 18.09 15.50
C GLY A 141 0.91 18.89 16.20
N TRP A 142 -0.35 18.71 15.81
CA TRP A 142 -1.50 19.36 16.42
C TRP A 142 -2.10 18.56 17.58
N ALA A 143 -1.59 17.36 17.88
CA ALA A 143 -2.02 16.60 19.05
C ALA A 143 -1.83 17.42 20.34
N SER A 144 -2.79 17.29 21.26
CA SER A 144 -2.72 17.95 22.57
C SER A 144 -1.59 17.38 23.43
N ALA A 145 -1.30 16.09 23.32
CA ALA A 145 -0.19 15.44 24.00
C ALA A 145 1.15 15.81 23.34
N VAL A 146 2.16 16.09 24.18
CA VAL A 146 3.52 16.44 23.72
C VAL A 146 4.24 15.22 23.15
N THR A 147 4.02 14.05 23.74
CA THR A 147 4.55 12.75 23.29
C THR A 147 3.43 11.70 23.22
N GLY A 148 3.60 10.74 22.31
CA GLY A 148 2.75 9.56 22.19
C GLY A 148 3.59 8.31 22.39
N LYS A 149 3.10 7.35 23.19
CA LYS A 149 3.76 6.05 23.35
C LYS A 149 3.28 5.09 22.27
N PHE A 150 4.22 4.48 21.58
CA PHE A 150 4.00 3.49 20.54
C PHE A 150 4.51 2.13 21.00
N LEU A 151 3.74 1.09 20.68
CA LEU A 151 4.06 -0.30 20.99
C LEU A 151 3.87 -1.15 19.74
N PHE A 152 4.90 -1.89 19.34
CA PHE A 152 4.81 -2.86 18.26
C PHE A 152 4.87 -4.25 18.87
N THR A 153 3.89 -5.08 18.54
CA THR A 153 3.88 -6.49 18.88
C THR A 153 3.89 -7.34 17.62
N LEU A 154 4.73 -8.37 17.59
CA LEU A 154 4.79 -9.36 16.53
C LEU A 154 4.35 -10.70 17.10
N ASN A 155 3.31 -11.32 16.54
CA ASN A 155 2.80 -12.62 17.02
C ASN A 155 2.52 -12.63 18.54
N GLY A 156 2.04 -11.50 19.07
CA GLY A 156 1.72 -11.31 20.49
C GLY A 156 2.89 -10.95 21.42
N ARG A 157 4.14 -10.92 20.94
CA ARG A 157 5.30 -10.45 21.73
C ARG A 157 5.62 -9.00 21.42
N VAL A 158 5.91 -8.21 22.45
CA VAL A 158 6.45 -6.85 22.27
C VAL A 158 7.83 -6.94 21.62
N VAL A 159 8.00 -6.29 20.47
CA VAL A 159 9.27 -6.25 19.71
C VAL A 159 9.87 -4.86 19.64
N TYR A 160 9.06 -3.82 19.84
CA TYR A 160 9.53 -2.44 19.88
C TYR A 160 8.59 -1.57 20.71
N SER A 161 9.12 -0.61 21.44
CA SER A 161 8.34 0.46 22.05
C SER A 161 9.16 1.74 22.06
N GLU A 162 8.51 2.86 21.80
CA GLU A 162 9.15 4.17 21.79
C GLU A 162 8.13 5.25 22.12
N GLU A 163 8.60 6.37 22.66
CA GLU A 163 7.83 7.60 22.73
C GLU A 163 8.23 8.53 21.57
N LEU A 164 7.24 8.98 20.81
CA LEU A 164 7.45 9.89 19.68
C LEU A 164 6.91 11.28 20.06
N PRO A 165 7.74 12.35 20.01
CA PRO A 165 7.25 13.71 20.14
C PRO A 165 6.31 14.09 19.00
N ARG A 166 5.33 14.95 19.30
CA ARG A 166 4.37 15.42 18.29
C ARG A 166 5.07 16.18 17.16
N GLY A 167 4.55 16.04 15.96
CA GLY A 167 5.05 16.68 14.73
C GLY A 167 6.29 16.01 14.13
N LEU A 168 6.74 14.89 14.70
CA LEU A 168 7.88 14.14 14.21
C LEU A 168 7.46 12.86 13.51
N TYR A 169 8.30 12.47 12.56
CA TYR A 169 8.21 11.20 11.86
C TYR A 169 9.24 10.23 12.42
N LYS A 170 8.88 8.96 12.49
CA LYS A 170 9.80 7.89 12.86
C LYS A 170 9.69 6.74 11.87
N THR A 171 10.84 6.26 11.42
CA THR A 171 10.91 4.99 10.68
C THR A 171 11.27 3.86 11.64
N VAL A 172 10.45 2.82 11.67
CA VAL A 172 10.65 1.61 12.49
C VAL A 172 10.70 0.41 11.57
N ARG A 173 11.76 -0.38 11.69
CA ARG A 173 11.92 -1.65 10.96
C ARG A 173 11.79 -2.81 11.93
N ILE A 174 10.79 -3.67 11.69
CA ILE A 174 10.49 -4.85 12.49
C ILE A 174 10.88 -6.10 11.68
N PRO A 175 11.89 -6.88 12.12
CA PRO A 175 12.19 -8.17 11.51
C PRO A 175 11.01 -9.15 11.68
N LEU A 176 10.72 -9.91 10.62
CA LEU A 176 9.66 -10.91 10.61
C LEU A 176 10.20 -12.31 10.94
N ASP A 177 9.36 -13.12 11.60
CA ASP A 177 9.67 -14.52 11.86
C ASP A 177 9.66 -15.31 10.54
N GLN A 178 10.73 -16.03 10.27
CA GLN A 178 10.88 -16.77 9.01
C GLN A 178 10.06 -18.07 9.01
N GLY A 179 9.50 -18.41 7.84
CA GLY A 179 8.81 -19.69 7.63
C GLY A 179 7.44 -19.83 8.29
N ARG A 180 6.84 -18.74 8.79
CA ARG A 180 5.50 -18.73 9.39
C ARG A 180 4.75 -17.45 9.06
N ASP A 181 3.44 -17.47 9.26
CA ASP A 181 2.62 -16.26 9.19
C ASP A 181 3.01 -15.32 10.34
N ASN A 182 2.96 -14.02 10.04
CA ASN A 182 3.34 -12.96 10.94
C ASN A 182 2.15 -12.04 11.15
N ASP A 183 1.84 -11.74 12.41
CA ASP A 183 0.84 -10.78 12.80
C ASP A 183 1.49 -9.63 13.56
N LEU A 184 1.61 -8.48 12.89
CA LEU A 184 2.25 -7.29 13.44
C LEU A 184 1.17 -6.28 13.83
N VAL A 185 1.11 -5.93 15.11
CA VAL A 185 0.19 -4.93 15.64
C VAL A 185 1.00 -3.73 16.09
N LEU A 186 0.53 -2.55 15.69
CA LEU A 186 1.03 -1.27 16.15
C LEU A 186 -0.06 -0.62 17.01
N GLU A 187 0.30 -0.21 18.22
CA GLU A 187 -0.60 0.43 19.17
C GLU A 187 -0.05 1.79 19.62
N ALA A 188 -0.95 2.75 19.85
CA ALA A 188 -0.64 4.06 20.39
C ALA A 188 -1.47 4.37 21.65
N SER A 189 -0.92 5.18 22.54
CA SER A 189 -1.54 5.46 23.84
C SER A 189 -2.64 6.51 23.83
N HIS A 190 -2.77 7.31 22.76
CA HIS A 190 -3.67 8.48 22.73
C HIS A 190 -4.43 8.59 21.42
N GLU A 191 -5.68 9.04 21.51
CA GLU A 191 -6.50 9.48 20.38
C GLU A 191 -6.79 10.97 20.49
N PHE A 192 -7.08 11.58 19.35
CA PHE A 192 -7.43 12.98 19.22
C PHE A 192 -8.36 13.17 18.02
N ASN A 193 -9.13 14.26 18.01
CA ASN A 193 -9.97 14.62 16.86
C ASN A 193 -9.10 15.15 15.73
N LEU A 194 -9.29 14.67 14.51
CA LEU A 194 -8.66 15.29 13.34
C LEU A 194 -9.06 16.78 13.24
N PRO A 195 -8.20 17.66 12.67
CA PRO A 195 -8.54 19.07 12.51
C PRO A 195 -9.79 19.24 11.63
N PRO A 196 -10.65 20.23 11.92
CA PRO A 196 -11.82 20.52 11.10
C PRO A 196 -11.44 20.71 9.62
N PRO A 197 -12.30 20.28 8.67
CA PRO A 197 -13.68 19.82 8.87
C PRO A 197 -13.82 18.32 9.20
N ASP A 198 -12.72 17.60 9.37
CA ASP A 198 -12.74 16.16 9.63
C ASP A 198 -13.14 15.87 11.08
N GLN A 199 -14.14 15.01 11.29
CA GLN A 199 -14.66 14.66 12.61
C GLN A 199 -14.16 13.31 13.13
N ARG A 200 -13.28 12.63 12.38
CA ARG A 200 -12.72 11.34 12.80
C ARG A 200 -11.82 11.50 14.01
N VAL A 201 -11.83 10.50 14.88
CA VAL A 201 -10.92 10.36 16.02
C VAL A 201 -9.80 9.40 15.65
N ARG A 202 -8.54 9.83 15.73
CA ARG A 202 -7.36 9.08 15.27
C ARG A 202 -6.20 9.24 16.25
N SER A 203 -5.19 8.37 16.16
CA SER A 203 -4.03 8.35 17.08
C SER A 203 -2.70 8.67 16.41
N TYR A 204 -2.51 8.23 15.17
CA TYR A 204 -1.29 8.47 14.40
C TYR A 204 -1.54 8.19 12.92
N ARG A 205 -0.56 8.55 12.10
CA ARG A 205 -0.60 8.28 10.66
C ARG A 205 0.53 7.34 10.25
N ILE A 206 0.22 6.31 9.48
CA ILE A 206 1.21 5.54 8.73
C ILE A 206 1.38 6.24 7.38
N VAL A 207 2.51 6.91 7.22
CA VAL A 207 2.81 7.74 6.05
C VAL A 207 3.36 6.89 4.92
N LYS A 208 4.11 5.86 5.28
CA LYS A 208 4.70 4.89 4.39
C LYS A 208 4.81 3.54 5.09
N TYR A 209 4.65 2.46 4.35
CA TYR A 209 4.98 1.12 4.80
C TYR A 209 5.58 0.32 3.64
N GLU A 210 6.51 -0.57 3.96
CA GLU A 210 7.14 -1.49 3.01
C GLU A 210 7.30 -2.88 3.64
N ILE A 211 6.87 -3.91 2.91
CA ILE A 211 7.19 -5.30 3.22
C ILE A 211 8.44 -5.67 2.40
N LYS A 212 9.53 -6.01 3.09
CA LYS A 212 10.86 -6.27 2.51
C LYS A 212 11.22 -7.73 2.63
#